data_AF-A0A2K3K8I5-F1
#
_entry.id   AF-A0A2K3K8I5-F1
#
_cell.length_a   1.000
_cell.length_b   1.000
_cell.length_c   1.000
_cell.angle_alpha   90.00
_cell.angle_beta   90.00
_cell.angle_gamma   90.00
#
_symmetry.space_group_name_H-M   'P 1'
#
loop_
_entity.id
_entity.type
_entity.pdbx_description
1 polymer ?
#
loop_
_entity_poly.entity_id
_entity_poly.type
_entity_poly.pdbx_seq_one_letter_code
_entity_poly.pdbx_strand_id
1 'polypeptide(L)' 'MRSYRSTPVDADWVHNGIVATIFNGEAIPVVQNRILDAGFNDVVLIPMGADKVFVRSLEGVDVMPT' A
#
# COMPACT_ATOMS: atom_id res chain seq x y z
N MET A 1 27.99 -3.72 0.27
CA MET A 1 26.55 -3.93 0.49
C MET A 1 25.79 -2.84 -0.26
N ARG A 2 24.93 -3.19 -1.22
CA ARG A 2 24.12 -2.21 -1.96
C ARG A 2 22.87 -1.97 -1.12
N SER A 3 22.77 -0.83 -0.46
CA SER A 3 21.52 -0.43 0.18
C SER A 3 20.63 0.26 -0.84
N TYR A 4 19.35 -0.05 -0.80
CA TYR A 4 18.36 0.73 -1.53
C TYR A 4 18.24 2.12 -0.88
N ARG A 5 18.07 3.15 -1.71
CA ARG A 5 17.75 4.50 -1.25
C ARG A 5 16.40 4.87 -1.84
N SER A 6 15.47 5.23 -0.96
CA SER A 6 14.16 5.73 -1.36
C SER A 6 14.32 6.96 -2.25
N THR A 7 13.51 7.01 -3.28
CA THR A 7 13.37 8.14 -4.20
C THR A 7 12.21 9.02 -3.75
N PRO A 8 12.10 10.26 -4.27
CA PRO A 8 10.93 11.10 -4.00
C PRO A 8 9.59 10.44 -4.38
N VAL A 9 9.57 9.58 -5.39
CA VAL A 9 8.38 8.82 -5.79
C VAL A 9 7.95 7.84 -4.69
N ASP A 10 8.92 7.25 -3.98
CA ASP A 10 8.64 6.34 -2.87
C ASP A 10 7.99 7.07 -1.70
N ALA A 11 8.37 8.33 -1.45
CA ALA A 11 7.72 9.14 -0.43
C ALA A 11 6.31 9.58 -0.85
N ASP A 12 6.11 9.88 -2.13
CA ASP A 12 4.83 10.36 -2.65
C ASP A 12 3.71 9.31 -2.52
N TRP A 13 3.96 8.05 -2.91
CA TRP A 13 2.94 7.01 -2.77
C TRP A 13 2.65 6.67 -1.31
N VAL A 14 3.65 6.71 -0.43
CA VAL A 14 3.45 6.43 1.00
C VAL A 14 2.50 7.46 1.62
N HIS A 15 2.63 8.73 1.23
CA HIS A 15 1.81 9.82 1.76
C HIS A 15 0.43 9.90 1.09
N ASN A 16 0.39 9.81 -0.24
CA ASN A 16 -0.82 10.08 -1.02
C ASN A 16 -1.61 8.81 -1.39
N GLY A 17 -1.02 7.63 -1.22
CA GLY A 17 -1.54 6.38 -1.74
C GLY A 17 -1.48 6.28 -3.27
N ILE A 18 -1.81 5.11 -3.80
CA ILE A 18 -1.87 4.84 -5.25
C ILE A 18 -3.11 4.04 -5.58
N VAL A 19 -3.61 4.20 -6.80
CA VAL A 19 -4.65 3.31 -7.35
C VAL A 19 -3.98 2.13 -8.03
N ALA A 20 -4.39 0.92 -7.65
CA ALA A 20 -3.93 -0.33 -8.24
C ALA A 20 -5.11 -1.18 -8.71
N THR A 21 -4.82 -2.12 -9.59
CA THR A 21 -5.77 -3.12 -10.08
C THR A 21 -5.38 -4.50 -9.57
N ILE A 22 -6.35 -5.22 -9.03
CA ILE A 22 -6.20 -6.62 -8.66
C ILE A 22 -6.30 -7.48 -9.92
N PHE A 23 -5.26 -8.22 -10.21
CA PHE A 23 -5.24 -9.13 -11.36
C PHE A 23 -5.89 -10.47 -11.02
N ASN A 24 -6.25 -11.23 -12.06
CA ASN A 24 -6.73 -12.61 -11.97
C ASN A 24 -8.01 -12.82 -11.15
N GLY A 25 -8.79 -11.76 -10.92
CA GLY A 25 -10.03 -11.85 -10.15
C GLY A 25 -9.83 -12.28 -8.70
N GLU A 26 -8.62 -12.08 -8.16
CA GLU A 26 -8.35 -12.45 -6.78
C GLU A 26 -9.19 -11.62 -5.80
N ALA A 27 -9.65 -12.25 -4.73
CA ALA A 27 -10.39 -11.54 -3.70
C ALA A 27 -9.44 -10.61 -2.93
N ILE A 28 -9.86 -9.36 -2.71
CA ILE A 28 -9.07 -8.35 -1.99
C ILE A 28 -8.53 -8.86 -0.63
N PRO A 29 -9.31 -9.58 0.21
CA PRO A 29 -8.79 -10.12 1.47
C PRO A 29 -7.63 -11.11 1.28
N VAL A 30 -7.62 -11.88 0.19
CA VAL A 30 -6.54 -12.82 -0.12
C VAL A 30 -5.26 -12.06 -0.47
N VAL A 31 -5.39 -11.00 -1.27
CA VAL A 31 -4.24 -10.14 -1.62
C VAL A 31 -3.73 -9.38 -0.40
N GLN A 32 -4.62 -8.88 0.45
CA GLN A 32 -4.25 -8.24 1.72
C GLN A 32 -3.46 -9.18 2.63
N ASN A 33 -3.87 -10.44 2.76
CA ASN A 33 -3.12 -11.42 3.57
C ASN A 33 -1.71 -11.65 3.02
N ARG A 34 -1.54 -11.73 1.69
CA ARG A 34 -0.20 -11.87 1.09
C ARG A 34 0.70 -10.66 1.32
N ILE A 35 0.13 -9.45 1.35
CA ILE A 35 0.85 -8.23 1.69
C ILE A 35 1.36 -8.31 3.14
N LEU A 36 0.50 -8.77 4.08
CA LEU A 36 0.88 -9.01 5.46
C LEU A 36 1.94 -10.11 5.60
N ASP A 37 1.80 -11.22 4.89
CA ASP A 37 2.75 -12.34 4.89
C ASP A 37 4.13 -11.93 4.35
N ALA A 38 4.17 -10.94 3.45
CA ALA A 38 5.41 -10.34 2.94
C ALA A 38 6.04 -9.32 3.90
N GLY A 39 5.42 -9.08 5.06
CA GLY A 39 5.92 -8.18 6.12
C GLY A 39 5.48 -6.73 5.99
N PHE A 40 4.58 -6.40 5.05
CA PHE A 40 4.03 -5.05 4.90
C PHE A 40 2.80 -4.86 5.80
N ASN A 41 3.04 -4.77 7.11
CA ASN A 41 1.98 -4.65 8.11
C ASN A 41 1.16 -3.36 7.99
N ASP A 42 1.79 -2.31 7.49
CA ASP A 42 1.21 -0.97 7.42
C ASP A 42 0.61 -0.65 6.05
N VAL A 43 0.44 -1.62 5.15
CA VAL A 43 -0.18 -1.39 3.84
C VAL A 43 -1.59 -1.95 3.83
N VAL A 44 -2.57 -1.12 3.47
CA VAL A 44 -3.98 -1.53 3.35
C VAL A 44 -4.54 -1.28 1.97
N LEU A 45 -5.41 -2.20 1.53
CA LEU A 45 -6.17 -2.12 0.29
C LEU A 45 -7.60 -1.67 0.57
N ILE A 46 -8.00 -0.53 0.01
CA ILE A 46 -9.36 0.01 0.11
C ILE A 46 -10.10 -0.25 -1.22
N PRO A 47 -11.18 -1.04 -1.24
CA PRO A 47 -11.94 -1.31 -2.45
C PRO A 47 -12.56 -0.03 -3.03
N MET A 48 -12.31 0.21 -4.32
CA MET A 48 -12.96 1.29 -5.09
C MET A 48 -14.06 0.76 -6.03
N GLY A 49 -14.22 -0.55 -6.11
CA GLY A 49 -15.17 -1.25 -6.97
C GLY A 49 -14.50 -2.12 -8.02
N ALA A 50 -15.20 -3.19 -8.44
CA ALA A 50 -14.69 -4.22 -9.33
C ALA A 50 -13.32 -4.76 -8.88
N ASP A 51 -12.29 -4.54 -9.69
CA ASP A 51 -10.90 -4.93 -9.48
C ASP A 51 -10.00 -3.76 -9.04
N LYS A 52 -10.55 -2.55 -8.85
CA LYS A 52 -9.76 -1.37 -8.44
C LYS A 52 -9.69 -1.23 -6.92
N VAL A 53 -8.48 -0.98 -6.44
CA VAL A 53 -8.19 -0.72 -5.03
C VAL A 53 -7.34 0.54 -4.89
N PHE A 54 -7.55 1.25 -3.80
CA PHE A 54 -6.66 2.29 -3.33
C PHE A 54 -5.70 1.70 -2.30
N VAL A 55 -4.41 1.74 -2.58
CA VAL A 55 -3.32 1.27 -1.73
C VAL A 55 -2.81 2.46 -0.93
N ARG A 56 -2.74 2.33 0.39
CA ARG A 56 -2.16 3.37 1.25
C ARG A 56 -1.32 2.75 2.36
N SER A 57 -0.33 3.52 2.81
CA SER A 57 0.34 3.26 4.08
C SER A 57 -0.55 3.71 5.26
N LEU A 58 -0.45 3.01 6.38
CA LEU A 58 -1.02 3.37 7.67
C LEU A 58 -0.09 4.29 8.46
N GLU A 59 1.21 4.33 8.16
CA GLU A 59 2.21 5.16 8.87
C GLU A 59 1.99 6.68 8.73
N GLY A 60 1.01 7.12 7.92
CA GLY A 60 0.54 8.51 7.89
C GLY A 60 -0.46 8.89 9.00
N VAL A 61 -0.78 8.00 9.95
CA VAL A 61 -1.72 8.28 11.05
C VAL A 61 -1.06 8.98 12.26
N ASP A 62 0.28 8.95 12.39
CA ASP A 62 1.00 9.52 13.55
C ASP A 62 2.09 10.55 13.18
N VAL A 63 1.85 11.37 12.16
CA VAL A 63 2.60 12.63 11.98
C VAL A 63 1.61 13.79 11.88
N MET A 64 0.90 14.04 12.99
CA MET A 64 0.44 15.39 13.29
C MET A 64 1.65 16.16 13.81
N PRO A 65 2.23 17.12 13.07
CA PRO A 65 3.17 18.06 13.68
C PRO A 65 2.33 18.91 14.65
N THR A 66 2.52 18.68 15.95
CA THR A 66 2.12 19.63 16.98
C THR A 66 3.13 20.76 17.06
#